data_AF-A0A2X1BMX1-F1
#
_entry.id   AF-A0A2X1BMX1-F1
#
_cell.length_a   1.000
_cell.length_b   1.000
_cell.length_c   1.000
_cell.angle_alpha   90.00
_cell.angle_beta   90.00
_cell.angle_gamma   90.00
#
_symmetry.space_group_name_H-M   'P 1'
#
loop_
_entity.id
_entity.type
_entity.pdbx_description
1 polymer ?
#
loop_
_entity_poly.entity_id
_entity_poly.type
_entity_poly.pdbx_seq_one_letter_code
_entity_poly.pdbx_strand_id
1 'polypeptide(L)'
;MAADDSVTTDEDTPVNGTVAGNDSTTSGGTLEYVKATDPSNGTVVVNIDGTYTYTPNANFNGTDSFTYTVTDPASGETLTQTVEITVNPVVIWWPQTTV
;
A
#
# COMPACT_ATOMS: atom_id res chain seq x y z
N MET A 1 -13.52 9.04 -9.96
CA MET A 1 -13.19 7.64 -10.29
C MET A 1 -11.92 7.29 -9.56
N ALA A 2 -11.90 6.12 -8.95
CA ALA A 2 -10.73 5.59 -8.28
C ALA A 2 -10.44 4.19 -8.79
N ALA A 3 -9.19 3.76 -8.72
CA ALA A 3 -8.77 2.46 -9.21
C ALA A 3 -7.87 1.74 -8.20
N ASP A 4 -7.84 0.41 -8.29
CA ASP A 4 -6.96 -0.39 -7.45
C ASP A 4 -5.49 -0.18 -7.82
N ASP A 5 -4.63 -0.38 -6.83
CA ASP A 5 -3.19 -0.21 -6.94
C ASP A 5 -2.46 -1.52 -6.68
N SER A 6 -1.20 -1.59 -7.11
CA SER A 6 -0.31 -2.67 -6.71
C SER A 6 1.11 -2.19 -6.48
N VAL A 7 1.81 -2.90 -5.59
CA VAL A 7 3.21 -2.62 -5.26
C VAL A 7 3.94 -3.91 -4.97
N THR A 8 5.25 -3.90 -5.21
CA THR A 8 6.15 -4.99 -4.83
C THR A 8 7.25 -4.45 -3.93
N THR A 9 7.61 -5.24 -2.93
CA THR A 9 8.78 -4.99 -2.09
C THR A 9 9.48 -6.31 -1.80
N ASP A 10 10.70 -6.24 -1.30
CA ASP A 10 11.40 -7.41 -0.77
C ASP A 10 11.02 -7.61 0.70
N GLU A 11 11.08 -8.86 1.15
CA GLU A 11 10.93 -9.23 2.56
C GLU A 11 11.81 -8.34 3.46
N ASP A 12 11.27 -8.00 4.63
CA ASP A 12 11.87 -7.09 5.62
C ASP A 12 12.18 -5.67 5.10
N THR A 13 11.73 -5.31 3.90
CA THR A 13 11.97 -4.00 3.30
C THR A 13 10.69 -3.18 3.24
N PRO A 14 10.59 -2.06 3.97
CA PRO A 14 9.49 -1.12 3.83
C PRO A 14 9.44 -0.51 2.44
N VAL A 15 8.25 -0.28 1.92
CA VAL A 15 8.02 0.40 0.63
C VAL A 15 7.14 1.62 0.82
N ASN A 16 7.51 2.71 0.13
CA ASN A 16 6.72 3.92 0.04
C ASN A 16 6.00 3.94 -1.32
N GLY A 17 4.74 4.36 -1.33
CA GLY A 17 3.95 4.47 -2.54
C GLY A 17 2.94 5.60 -2.47
N THR A 18 2.15 5.75 -3.52
CA THR A 18 0.99 6.64 -3.55
C THR A 18 -0.16 5.93 -4.23
N VAL A 19 -1.37 6.08 -3.68
CA VAL A 19 -2.61 5.63 -4.29
C VAL A 19 -3.26 6.72 -5.15
N ALA A 20 -2.74 7.94 -5.11
CA ALA A 20 -3.32 9.07 -5.84
C ALA A 20 -3.00 9.07 -7.34
N GLY A 21 -2.16 8.16 -7.82
CA GLY A 21 -1.60 8.20 -9.18
C GLY A 21 -2.61 7.93 -10.30
N ASN A 22 -3.67 7.17 -10.02
CA ASN A 22 -4.71 6.73 -10.95
C ASN A 22 -6.11 7.23 -10.55
N ASP A 23 -6.20 8.02 -9.49
CA ASP A 23 -7.45 8.54 -8.94
C ASP A 23 -7.75 9.96 -9.43
N SER A 24 -9.02 10.25 -9.67
CA SER A 24 -9.45 11.56 -10.15
C SER A 24 -10.87 11.91 -9.70
N THR A 25 -11.15 13.21 -9.60
CA THR A 25 -12.48 13.76 -9.32
C THR A 25 -13.11 14.36 -10.58
N THR A 26 -14.43 14.30 -10.66
CA THR A 26 -15.23 14.99 -11.69
C THR A 26 -15.39 16.49 -11.41
N SER A 27 -15.22 16.94 -10.16
CA SER A 27 -15.35 18.34 -9.75
C SER A 27 -14.09 19.17 -10.01
N GLY A 28 -12.94 18.51 -10.23
CA GLY A 28 -11.63 19.15 -10.35
C GLY A 28 -11.03 19.61 -9.02
N GLY A 29 -11.61 19.18 -7.89
CA GLY A 29 -11.10 19.44 -6.53
C GLY A 29 -9.89 18.57 -6.13
N THR A 30 -9.49 18.68 -4.86
CA THR A 30 -8.50 17.81 -4.23
C THR A 30 -9.16 16.54 -3.72
N LEU A 31 -8.43 15.42 -3.74
CA LEU A 31 -8.86 14.17 -3.13
C LEU A 31 -8.22 14.01 -1.75
N GLU A 32 -8.97 13.41 -0.83
CA GLU A 32 -8.51 13.08 0.53
C GLU A 32 -8.53 11.55 0.72
N TYR A 33 -7.48 11.02 1.33
CA TYR A 33 -7.25 9.58 1.46
C TYR A 33 -7.19 9.14 2.92
N VAL A 34 -7.82 8.00 3.21
CA VAL A 34 -7.80 7.39 4.55
C VAL A 34 -7.70 5.89 4.45
N LYS A 35 -6.86 5.26 5.29
CA LYS A 35 -6.81 3.81 5.42
C LYS A 35 -8.15 3.26 5.92
N ALA A 36 -8.70 2.27 5.23
CA ALA A 36 -9.96 1.63 5.58
C ALA A 36 -9.76 0.27 6.28
N THR A 37 -8.79 -0.53 5.84
CA THR A 37 -8.40 -1.78 6.51
C THR A 37 -6.90 -1.88 6.68
N ASP A 38 -6.46 -2.65 7.67
CA ASP A 38 -5.06 -3.04 7.80
C ASP A 38 -4.71 -4.26 6.94
N PRO A 39 -3.45 -4.38 6.50
CA PRO A 39 -2.92 -5.62 5.97
C PRO A 39 -2.82 -6.71 7.05
N SER A 40 -2.81 -7.97 6.63
CA SER A 40 -2.71 -9.11 7.56
C SER A 40 -1.27 -9.47 7.91
N ASN A 41 -0.32 -9.16 7.02
CA ASN A 41 1.08 -9.56 7.14
C ASN A 41 2.06 -8.40 7.13
N GLY A 42 1.61 -7.23 7.58
CA GLY A 42 2.43 -6.05 7.77
C GLY A 42 1.68 -4.94 8.48
N THR A 43 2.21 -3.73 8.39
CA THR A 43 1.53 -2.50 8.83
C THR A 43 1.56 -1.48 7.72
N VAL A 44 0.53 -0.63 7.66
CA VAL A 44 0.49 0.47 6.71
C VAL A 44 0.02 1.76 7.37
N VAL A 45 0.68 2.86 7.02
CA VAL A 45 0.27 4.22 7.32
C VAL A 45 -0.07 4.90 6.00
N VAL A 46 -1.31 5.39 5.87
CA VAL A 46 -1.78 6.17 4.72
C VAL A 46 -1.95 7.61 5.18
N ASN A 47 -1.34 8.55 4.47
CA ASN A 47 -1.47 9.97 4.70
C ASN A 47 -2.63 10.55 3.88
N ILE A 48 -3.12 11.73 4.29
CA ILE A 48 -4.27 12.39 3.66
C ILE A 48 -4.05 12.74 2.18
N ASP A 49 -2.80 12.86 1.73
CA ASP A 49 -2.41 13.14 0.34
C ASP A 49 -2.30 11.88 -0.53
N GLY A 50 -2.61 10.71 0.03
CA GLY A 50 -2.56 9.43 -0.67
C GLY A 50 -1.18 8.78 -0.66
N THR A 51 -0.15 9.41 -0.09
CA THR A 51 1.13 8.73 0.16
C THR A 51 0.99 7.70 1.28
N TYR A 52 1.72 6.59 1.17
CA TYR A 52 1.70 5.56 2.20
C TYR A 52 3.08 4.92 2.39
N THR A 53 3.26 4.31 3.56
CA THR A 53 4.39 3.41 3.84
C THR A 53 3.82 2.07 4.31
N TYR A 54 4.14 1.00 3.59
CA TYR A 54 3.90 -0.37 4.02
C TYR A 54 5.18 -0.98 4.57
N THR A 55 5.09 -1.67 5.70
CA THR A 55 6.18 -2.43 6.31
C THR A 55 5.73 -3.88 6.50
N PRO A 56 6.31 -4.84 5.76
CA PRO A 56 6.04 -6.26 5.99
C PRO A 56 6.36 -6.68 7.43
N ASN A 57 5.64 -7.68 7.94
CA ASN A 57 6.05 -8.38 9.15
C ASN A 57 7.39 -9.09 8.90
N ALA A 58 8.19 -9.24 9.96
CA ALA A 58 9.50 -9.87 9.83
C ALA A 58 9.41 -11.30 9.28
N ASN A 59 10.24 -11.60 8.28
CA ASN A 59 10.28 -12.87 7.55
C ASN A 59 8.98 -13.26 6.81
N PHE A 60 8.12 -12.27 6.49
CA PHE A 60 6.96 -12.52 5.64
C PHE A 60 7.34 -12.38 4.17
N ASN A 61 6.91 -13.35 3.36
CA ASN A 61 6.86 -13.29 1.92
C ASN A 61 5.53 -13.87 1.42
N GLY A 62 5.04 -13.39 0.28
CA GLY A 62 3.72 -13.71 -0.25
C GLY A 62 2.90 -12.47 -0.57
N THR A 63 1.58 -12.64 -0.68
CA THR A 63 0.66 -11.54 -0.96
C THR A 63 0.03 -10.99 0.32
N ASP A 64 -0.15 -9.68 0.34
CA ASP A 64 -0.85 -8.94 1.39
C ASP A 64 -1.68 -7.84 0.74
N SER A 65 -2.60 -7.22 1.49
CA SER A 65 -3.39 -6.13 0.94
C SER A 65 -3.99 -5.25 2.00
N PHE A 66 -4.23 -3.99 1.66
CA PHE A 66 -5.03 -3.08 2.47
C PHE A 66 -6.02 -2.34 1.58
N THR A 67 -7.05 -1.77 2.19
CA THR A 67 -7.99 -0.89 1.48
C THR A 67 -7.88 0.54 1.98
N TYR A 68 -8.19 1.49 1.11
CA TYR A 68 -8.29 2.91 1.43
C TYR A 68 -9.61 3.47 0.90
N THR A 69 -10.10 4.53 1.53
CA THR A 69 -11.14 5.38 0.97
C THR A 69 -10.51 6.61 0.34
N VAL A 70 -11.03 7.00 -0.81
CA VAL A 70 -10.75 8.29 -1.46
C VAL A 70 -12.03 9.09 -1.53
N THR A 71 -11.98 10.30 -0.98
CA THR A 71 -13.12 11.22 -0.90
C THR A 71 -12.83 12.45 -1.74
N ASP A 72 -13.81 12.86 -2.54
CA ASP A 72 -13.86 14.20 -3.12
C ASP A 72 -14.72 15.10 -2.23
N PRO A 73 -14.14 16.02 -1.43
CA PRO A 73 -14.90 16.84 -0.51
C PRO A 73 -15.88 17.80 -1.21
N ALA A 74 -15.63 18.14 -2.48
CA ALA A 74 -16.48 19.09 -3.22
C ALA A 74 -17.79 18.43 -3.68
N SER A 75 -17.76 17.15 -4.03
CA SER A 75 -18.96 16.39 -4.43
C SER A 75 -19.54 15.53 -3.30
N GLY A 76 -18.73 15.21 -2.28
CA GLY A 76 -19.06 14.26 -1.22
C GLY A 76 -18.96 12.79 -1.66
N GLU A 77 -18.52 12.52 -2.89
CA GLU A 77 -18.32 11.16 -3.38
C GLU A 77 -17.18 10.48 -2.61
N THR A 78 -17.37 9.23 -2.22
CA THR A 78 -16.35 8.41 -1.57
C THR A 78 -16.34 7.02 -2.20
N LEU A 79 -15.16 6.56 -2.58
CA LEU A 79 -14.92 5.24 -3.15
C LEU A 79 -13.90 4.48 -2.28
N THR A 80 -13.99 3.15 -2.29
CA THR A 80 -13.05 2.27 -1.59
C THR A 80 -12.30 1.44 -2.59
N GLN A 81 -10.96 1.49 -2.54
CA GLN A 81 -10.08 0.75 -3.43
C GLN A 81 -9.12 -0.13 -2.64
N THR A 82 -8.50 -1.08 -3.34
CA THR A 82 -7.54 -2.03 -2.77
C THR A 82 -6.13 -1.73 -3.28
N VAL A 83 -5.14 -1.85 -2.38
CA VAL A 83 -3.74 -1.96 -2.76
C VAL A 83 -3.30 -3.41 -2.57
N GLU A 84 -2.93 -4.08 -3.66
CA GLU A 84 -2.34 -5.41 -3.63
C GLU A 84 -0.82 -5.31 -3.45
N ILE A 85 -0.27 -6.03 -2.49
CA ILE A 85 1.15 -6.01 -2.16
C ILE A 85 1.74 -7.40 -2.42
N THR A 86 2.80 -7.44 -3.21
CA THR A 86 3.65 -8.63 -3.35
C THR A 86 4.95 -8.45 -2.57
N VAL A 87 5.22 -9.33 -1.62
CA VAL A 87 6.48 -9.35 -0.86
C VAL A 87 7.34 -10.51 -1.37
N ASN A 88 8.46 -10.19 -2.03
CA ASN A 88 9.39 -11.18 -2.55
C ASN A 88 10.22 -11.80 -1.42
N PRO A 89 10.49 -13.11 -1.44
CA PRO A 89 11.39 -13.72 -0.47
C PRO A 89 12.82 -13.22 -0.64
N VAL A 90 13.52 -12.96 0.46
CA VAL A 90 14.94 -12.64 0.47
C VAL A 90 15.71 -13.85 1.00
N VAL A 91 16.54 -14.45 0.13
CA VAL A 91 17.40 -15.56 0.56
C VAL A 91 18.53 -15.01 1.44
N ILE A 92 18.48 -15.31 2.73
CA ILE A 92 19.57 -15.02 3.66
C ILE A 92 20.66 -16.07 3.45
N TRP A 93 21.67 -15.74 2.65
CA TRP A 93 22.84 -16.59 2.43
C TRP A 93 23.71 -16.63 3.70
N TRP A 94 23.55 -17.64 4.55
CA TRP A 94 24.54 -17.90 5.60
C TRP A 94 25.81 -18.49 4.96
N PRO A 95 27.03 -17.99 5.24
CA PRO A 95 28.23 -18.68 4.81
C PRO A 95 28.36 -19.95 5.65
N GLN A 96 28.16 -21.11 5.05
CA GLN A 96 28.59 -22.37 5.65
C GLN A 96 30.13 -22.36 5.66
N THR A 97 30.76 -22.03 6.79
CA THR A 97 32.19 -22.30 6.97
C THR A 97 32.38 -23.81 7.00
N THR A 98 32.84 -24.35 5.88
CA THR A 98 33.44 -25.69 5.81
C THR A 98 34.94 -25.49 5.67
N VAL A 99 35.66 -25.57 6.78
CA VAL A 99 37.01 -26.14 6.92
C VAL A 99 37.21 -26.58 8.35
#